data_AF-A0A2E7RJH4-F1
#
_entry.id   AF-A0A2E7RJH4-F1
#
_cell.length_a   1.000
_cell.length_b   1.000
_cell.length_c   1.000
_cell.angle_alpha   90.00
_cell.angle_beta   90.00
_cell.angle_gamma   90.00
#
_symmetry.space_group_name_H-M   'P 1'
#
loop_
_entity.id
_entity.type
_entity.pdbx_description
1 polymer ?
#
loop_
_entity_poly.entity_id
_entity_poly.type
_entity_poly.pdbx_seq_one_letter_code
_entity_poly.pdbx_strand_id
1 'polypeptide(L)'
;MNVDSPMLLMGRYEVTQNEFDSFPENGELPVTMIPIEAAQTWAKERGFRLPTLQEWQFAAQDGAGVVYQTKGSLDGKANVMELGAHEALPVGVFERGATRFGLFDMMGNVWEWVAPEEKNGSLPGQVLACGGSFARSGEDLSTTTTRFLENGEAADDLGFRVCADAEAWLLGWVLPLWIQSKKGSEDRSSIIASFALWDSTLRNELAKNLKEGDFPPDFLDALSYLKE
;
A
#
# COMPACT_ATOMS: atom_id res chain seq x y z
N MET A 1 -20.06 -4.16 6.17
CA MET A 1 -19.00 -4.81 5.39
C MET A 1 -19.60 -6.03 4.73
N ASN A 2 -19.46 -6.15 3.42
CA ASN A 2 -19.95 -7.30 2.68
C ASN A 2 -19.04 -8.49 3.02
N VAL A 3 -19.61 -9.65 3.31
CA VAL A 3 -18.87 -10.81 3.85
C VAL A 3 -17.98 -11.49 2.79
N ASP A 4 -18.10 -11.05 1.54
CA ASP A 4 -17.45 -11.65 0.36
C ASP A 4 -16.26 -10.82 -0.19
N SER A 5 -15.85 -9.74 0.46
CA SER A 5 -14.68 -8.97 0.00
C SER A 5 -13.38 -9.67 0.43
N PRO A 6 -12.44 -9.94 -0.49
CA PRO A 6 -11.18 -10.58 -0.13
C PRO A 6 -10.38 -9.70 0.83
N MET A 7 -9.64 -10.34 1.74
CA MET A 7 -8.70 -9.62 2.58
C MET A 7 -7.54 -9.11 1.73
N LEU A 8 -7.15 -7.85 1.94
CA LEU A 8 -6.12 -7.20 1.14
C LEU A 8 -4.85 -7.01 1.94
N LEU A 9 -3.71 -7.32 1.32
CA LEU A 9 -2.40 -6.84 1.73
C LEU A 9 -2.15 -5.53 1.00
N MET A 10 -1.79 -4.47 1.70
CA MET A 10 -1.42 -3.18 1.11
C MET A 10 -0.03 -2.78 1.57
N GLY A 11 0.75 -2.22 0.66
CA GLY A 11 2.06 -1.64 0.95
C GLY A 11 1.91 -0.62 2.06
N ARG A 12 2.71 -0.78 3.13
CA ARG A 12 2.71 0.11 4.29
C ARG A 12 3.00 1.56 3.90
N TYR A 13 3.84 1.71 2.89
CA TYR A 13 4.33 2.95 2.31
C TYR A 13 4.07 2.94 0.80
N GLU A 14 4.29 4.08 0.16
CA GLU A 14 4.57 4.15 -1.27
C GLU A 14 5.79 3.30 -1.61
N VAL A 15 5.85 2.77 -2.84
CA VAL A 15 7.03 2.05 -3.31
C VAL A 15 8.20 3.03 -3.35
N THR A 16 9.29 2.65 -2.70
CA THR A 16 10.47 3.48 -2.59
C THR A 16 11.37 3.35 -3.82
N GLN A 17 12.26 4.31 -4.02
CA GLN A 17 13.30 4.26 -5.05
C GLN A 17 14.13 2.97 -4.91
N ASN A 18 14.55 2.64 -3.69
CA ASN A 18 15.34 1.43 -3.42
C ASN A 18 14.61 0.14 -3.81
N GLU A 19 13.31 0.04 -3.50
CA GLU A 19 12.50 -1.11 -3.92
C GLU A 19 12.36 -1.19 -5.45
N PHE A 20 12.20 -0.04 -6.11
CA PHE A 20 11.95 0.00 -7.55
C PHE A 20 13.16 -0.45 -8.37
N ASP A 21 14.33 0.18 -8.16
CA ASP A 21 15.55 0.00 -8.98
C ASP A 21 16.85 -0.16 -8.16
N SER A 22 16.78 -0.46 -6.86
CA SER A 22 17.94 -0.75 -6.00
C SER A 22 18.99 0.37 -5.98
N PHE A 23 18.59 1.58 -5.59
CA PHE A 23 19.49 2.72 -5.45
C PHE A 23 20.40 2.59 -4.21
N PRO A 24 21.73 2.78 -4.37
CA PRO A 24 22.71 2.46 -3.32
C PRO A 24 22.80 3.45 -2.15
N GLU A 25 22.14 4.61 -2.16
CA GLU A 25 22.13 5.59 -1.05
C GLU A 25 20.73 6.16 -0.81
N ASN A 26 20.25 6.10 0.46
CA ASN A 26 19.02 6.75 0.95
C ASN A 26 17.78 6.65 0.04
N GLY A 27 17.55 5.48 -0.57
CA GLY A 27 16.40 5.26 -1.46
C GLY A 27 15.07 5.03 -0.75
N GLU A 28 14.86 5.64 0.42
CA GLU A 28 13.60 5.61 1.20
C GLU A 28 12.60 6.67 0.72
N LEU A 29 12.98 7.51 -0.26
CA LEU A 29 12.06 8.39 -0.95
C LEU A 29 11.10 7.55 -1.82
N PRO A 30 9.84 7.98 -1.99
CA PRO A 30 8.94 7.35 -2.95
C PRO A 30 9.54 7.41 -4.36
N VAL A 31 9.36 6.34 -5.12
CA VAL A 31 9.68 6.35 -6.55
C VAL A 31 8.66 7.22 -7.27
N THR A 32 9.14 8.20 -8.04
CA THR A 32 8.32 9.09 -8.85
C THR A 32 8.88 9.17 -10.27
N MET A 33 8.28 9.98 -11.15
CA MET A 33 8.65 10.05 -12.58
C MET A 33 8.48 8.71 -13.32
N ILE A 34 7.54 7.86 -12.87
CA ILE A 34 7.21 6.57 -13.49
C ILE A 34 5.78 6.60 -14.05
N PRO A 35 5.56 6.26 -15.33
CA PRO A 35 4.22 6.14 -15.89
C PRO A 35 3.49 4.92 -15.32
N ILE A 36 2.16 4.97 -15.29
CA ILE A 36 1.33 3.91 -14.68
C ILE A 36 1.61 2.51 -15.24
N GLU A 37 1.92 2.37 -16.53
CA GLU A 37 2.23 1.09 -17.16
C GLU A 37 3.48 0.42 -16.54
N ALA A 38 4.51 1.22 -16.23
CA ALA A 38 5.71 0.73 -15.58
C ALA A 38 5.43 0.34 -14.12
N ALA A 39 4.61 1.13 -13.40
CA ALA A 39 4.17 0.79 -12.04
C ALA A 39 3.36 -0.53 -12.02
N GLN A 40 2.42 -0.72 -12.96
CA GLN A 40 1.64 -1.95 -13.09
C GLN A 40 2.50 -3.16 -13.44
N THR A 41 3.45 -3.00 -14.35
CA THR A 41 4.38 -4.06 -14.75
C THR A 41 5.25 -4.48 -13.57
N TRP A 42 5.86 -3.50 -12.90
CA TRP A 42 6.70 -3.74 -11.72
C TRP A 42 5.94 -4.47 -10.61
N ALA A 43 4.70 -4.05 -10.33
CA ALA A 43 3.85 -4.68 -9.33
C ALA A 43 3.51 -6.12 -9.71
N LYS A 44 3.07 -6.34 -10.95
CA LYS A 44 2.67 -7.66 -11.47
C LYS A 44 3.80 -8.69 -11.42
N GLU A 45 5.01 -8.28 -11.79
CA GLU A 45 6.20 -9.15 -11.76
C GLU A 45 6.58 -9.63 -10.35
N ARG A 46 6.06 -8.96 -9.31
CA ARG A 46 6.28 -9.27 -7.89
C ARG A 46 5.03 -9.82 -7.20
N GLY A 47 3.99 -10.14 -7.97
CA GLY A 47 2.75 -10.70 -7.45
C GLY A 47 1.76 -9.68 -6.91
N PHE A 48 2.05 -8.41 -7.04
CA PHE A 48 1.19 -7.33 -6.60
C PHE A 48 0.39 -6.75 -7.76
N ARG A 49 -0.47 -5.79 -7.42
CA ARG A 49 -1.17 -4.91 -8.35
C ARG A 49 -1.24 -3.50 -7.74
N LEU A 50 -1.65 -2.53 -8.54
CA LEU A 50 -2.08 -1.25 -7.99
C LEU A 50 -3.42 -1.43 -7.26
N PRO A 51 -3.69 -0.69 -6.18
CA PRO A 51 -4.99 -0.67 -5.55
C PRO A 51 -6.03 -0.06 -6.49
N THR A 52 -7.27 -0.54 -6.43
CA THR A 52 -8.38 0.22 -7.03
C THR A 52 -8.60 1.51 -6.24
N LEU A 53 -9.29 2.48 -6.84
CA LEU A 53 -9.62 3.71 -6.13
C LEU A 53 -10.42 3.40 -4.85
N GLN A 54 -11.36 2.46 -4.92
CA GLN A 54 -12.18 2.08 -3.79
C GLN A 54 -11.37 1.43 -2.66
N GLU A 55 -10.42 0.56 -2.99
CA GLU A 55 -9.55 -0.08 -2.00
C GLU A 55 -8.63 0.93 -1.33
N TRP A 56 -8.03 1.82 -2.13
CA TRP A 56 -7.19 2.90 -1.62
C TRP A 56 -7.99 3.80 -0.67
N GLN A 57 -9.19 4.22 -1.09
CA GLN A 57 -10.09 5.05 -0.29
C GLN A 57 -10.49 4.38 1.01
N PHE A 58 -10.79 3.08 0.98
CA PHE A 58 -11.13 2.31 2.18
C PHE A 58 -9.93 2.20 3.13
N ALA A 59 -8.74 1.99 2.58
CA ALA A 59 -7.52 1.87 3.36
C ALA A 59 -7.08 3.22 3.98
N ALA A 60 -7.32 4.32 3.26
CA ALA A 60 -7.10 5.69 3.74
C ALA A 60 -8.15 6.13 4.76
N GLN A 61 -9.36 5.55 4.71
CA GLN A 61 -10.39 5.76 5.72
C GLN A 61 -9.89 5.25 7.09
N ASP A 62 -10.16 6.02 8.14
CA ASP A 62 -9.68 5.76 9.49
C ASP A 62 -8.14 5.83 9.69
N GLY A 63 -7.43 6.55 8.79
CA GLY A 63 -6.30 7.44 9.13
C GLY A 63 -6.42 8.04 10.53
N ALA A 64 -5.37 8.14 11.36
CA ALA A 64 -5.44 8.70 12.73
C ALA A 64 -6.16 10.06 12.77
N GLY A 65 -7.48 9.99 12.94
CA GLY A 65 -8.39 11.09 12.71
C GLY A 65 -9.55 10.71 11.78
N VAL A 66 -10.70 10.48 12.42
CA VAL A 66 -12.05 10.85 11.96
C VAL A 66 -12.14 12.38 11.64
N VAL A 67 -11.05 13.01 11.20
CA VAL A 67 -10.85 14.47 11.03
C VAL A 67 -10.26 14.80 9.65
N TYR A 68 -10.27 13.88 8.68
CA TYR A 68 -10.10 14.26 7.27
C TYR A 68 -11.41 14.71 6.61
N GLN A 69 -12.53 14.64 7.34
CA GLN A 69 -13.84 15.14 6.89
C GLN A 69 -14.19 16.53 7.47
N THR A 70 -13.40 17.07 8.42
CA THR A 70 -13.75 18.30 9.15
C THR A 70 -12.55 19.22 9.38
N LYS A 71 -12.00 19.84 8.32
CA LYS A 71 -11.10 21.02 8.43
C LYS A 71 -10.02 20.91 9.53
N GLY A 72 -9.48 19.71 9.75
CA GLY A 72 -8.41 19.49 10.72
C GLY A 72 -7.07 19.82 10.08
N SER A 73 -6.18 20.48 10.82
CA SER A 73 -4.83 20.77 10.31
C SER A 73 -4.06 19.46 10.06
N LEU A 74 -3.40 19.39 8.90
CA LEU A 74 -2.44 18.35 8.51
C LEU A 74 -1.05 18.52 9.15
N ASP A 75 -0.90 19.52 10.03
CA ASP A 75 0.35 19.84 10.69
C ASP A 75 0.95 18.65 11.44
N GLY A 76 2.17 18.28 11.05
CA GLY A 76 2.90 17.14 11.56
C GLY A 76 2.27 15.76 11.27
N LYS A 77 1.34 15.68 10.31
CA LYS A 77 0.67 14.42 9.90
C LYS A 77 0.87 14.04 8.43
N ALA A 78 1.28 14.98 7.59
CA ALA A 78 1.48 14.75 6.17
C ALA A 78 2.53 15.71 5.60
N ASN A 79 3.17 15.31 4.52
CA ASN A 79 3.95 16.20 3.68
C ASN A 79 3.03 16.90 2.66
N VAL A 80 2.59 18.11 2.97
CA VAL A 80 1.74 18.95 2.12
C VAL A 80 2.37 20.32 1.92
N MET A 81 1.79 21.15 1.04
CA MET A 81 2.34 22.45 0.67
C MET A 81 2.67 23.33 1.88
N GLU A 82 1.84 23.29 2.92
CA GLU A 82 1.99 24.07 4.15
C GLU A 82 3.23 23.70 4.98
N LEU A 83 3.78 22.49 4.81
CA LEU A 83 5.03 22.08 5.46
C LEU A 83 6.24 22.85 4.90
N GLY A 84 6.17 23.28 3.64
CA GLY A 84 7.25 24.02 2.97
C GLY A 84 8.48 23.18 2.59
N ALA A 85 8.36 21.85 2.58
CA ALA A 85 9.44 20.96 2.11
C ALA A 85 9.68 21.12 0.59
N HIS A 86 8.60 21.29 -0.19
CA HIS A 86 8.62 21.42 -1.65
C HIS A 86 9.25 20.24 -2.41
N GLU A 87 9.38 19.09 -1.74
CA GLU A 87 9.86 17.84 -2.29
C GLU A 87 9.26 16.67 -1.50
N ALA A 88 9.35 15.46 -2.06
CA ALA A 88 8.99 14.24 -1.35
C ALA A 88 9.94 14.01 -0.17
N LEU A 89 9.42 13.46 0.91
CA LEU A 89 10.21 13.08 2.08
C LEU A 89 10.29 11.56 2.17
N PRO A 90 11.26 11.01 2.92
CA PRO A 90 11.34 9.57 3.15
C PRO A 90 10.00 9.04 3.68
N VAL A 91 9.61 7.87 3.20
CA VAL A 91 8.34 7.27 3.59
C VAL A 91 8.29 6.99 5.10
N GLY A 92 7.10 7.08 5.70
CA GLY A 92 6.87 6.72 7.09
C GLY A 92 7.28 7.76 8.13
N VAL A 93 7.76 8.95 7.73
CA VAL A 93 8.20 10.00 8.67
C VAL A 93 7.03 10.58 9.49
N PHE A 94 5.81 10.56 8.95
CA PHE A 94 4.63 11.13 9.60
C PHE A 94 3.84 10.09 10.40
N GLU A 95 4.37 9.62 11.53
CA GLU A 95 3.72 8.63 12.40
C GLU A 95 2.30 9.01 12.84
N ARG A 96 2.06 10.31 13.06
CA ARG A 96 0.73 10.83 13.46
C ARG A 96 -0.28 10.84 12.31
N GLY A 97 0.17 10.62 11.07
CA GLY A 97 -0.64 10.47 9.87
C GLY A 97 -1.05 9.04 9.58
N ALA A 98 -0.44 8.05 10.25
CA ALA A 98 -0.68 6.65 9.96
C ALA A 98 -2.15 6.25 10.19
N THR A 99 -2.67 5.34 9.36
CA THR A 99 -4.02 4.80 9.51
C THR A 99 -4.09 3.76 10.61
N ARG A 100 -5.32 3.42 11.04
CA ARG A 100 -5.53 2.29 11.97
C ARG A 100 -5.00 0.96 11.43
N PHE A 101 -4.79 0.85 10.13
CA PHE A 101 -4.18 -0.30 9.47
C PHE A 101 -2.65 -0.21 9.42
N GLY A 102 -2.06 0.85 9.98
CA GLY A 102 -0.62 1.10 9.98
C GLY A 102 -0.08 1.58 8.64
N LEU A 103 -0.92 2.09 7.75
CA LEU A 103 -0.51 2.64 6.45
C LEU A 103 -0.11 4.11 6.62
N PHE A 104 1.00 4.50 6.02
CA PHE A 104 1.56 5.85 6.12
C PHE A 104 1.39 6.59 4.80
N ASP A 105 1.46 7.92 4.90
CA ASP A 105 1.52 8.82 3.75
C ASP A 105 0.34 8.67 2.79
N MET A 106 -0.79 8.15 3.27
CA MET A 106 -2.04 8.09 2.51
C MET A 106 -2.60 9.49 2.16
N MET A 107 -2.04 10.56 2.73
CA MET A 107 -2.37 11.94 2.41
C MET A 107 -1.07 12.73 2.27
N GLY A 108 -0.88 13.39 1.13
CA GLY A 108 0.35 14.13 0.84
C GLY A 108 1.51 13.24 0.41
N ASN A 109 2.73 13.76 0.56
CA ASN A 109 3.97 13.20 0.02
C ASN A 109 3.93 13.12 -1.51
N VAL A 110 3.41 12.04 -2.11
CA VAL A 110 3.23 11.93 -3.56
C VAL A 110 1.83 11.44 -3.89
N TRP A 111 1.30 11.88 -5.03
CA TRP A 111 0.14 11.26 -5.64
C TRP A 111 0.42 9.79 -5.90
N GLU A 112 -0.60 8.96 -5.76
CA GLU A 112 -0.45 7.53 -5.98
C GLU A 112 -1.34 7.04 -7.11
N TRP A 113 -0.73 6.39 -8.11
CA TRP A 113 -1.46 5.69 -9.16
C TRP A 113 -2.42 4.65 -8.59
N VAL A 114 -3.65 4.62 -9.11
CA VAL A 114 -4.64 3.56 -8.85
C VAL A 114 -4.95 2.79 -10.12
N ALA A 115 -5.39 1.54 -9.95
CA ALA A 115 -5.79 0.69 -11.05
C ALA A 115 -6.91 1.35 -11.89
N PRO A 116 -6.79 1.36 -13.22
CA PRO A 116 -7.85 1.86 -14.09
C PRO A 116 -9.13 1.03 -13.95
N GLU A 117 -10.28 1.67 -13.73
CA GLU A 117 -11.59 1.02 -13.73
C GLU A 117 -12.60 1.85 -14.53
N GLU A 118 -13.44 1.19 -15.32
CA GLU A 118 -14.45 1.84 -16.17
C GLU A 118 -15.44 2.70 -15.35
N LYS A 119 -15.67 2.36 -14.09
CA LYS A 119 -16.65 3.01 -13.22
C LYS A 119 -16.15 4.30 -12.56
N ASN A 120 -14.85 4.62 -12.67
CA ASN A 120 -14.27 5.76 -11.97
C ASN A 120 -14.45 7.09 -12.72
N GLY A 121 -15.24 7.11 -13.80
CA GLY A 121 -15.55 8.32 -14.56
C GLY A 121 -14.41 8.82 -15.47
N SER A 122 -13.32 8.06 -15.58
CA SER A 122 -12.21 8.35 -16.49
C SER A 122 -12.67 8.30 -17.95
N LEU A 123 -12.26 9.30 -18.75
CA LEU A 123 -12.42 9.23 -20.19
C LEU A 123 -11.46 8.17 -20.78
N PRO A 124 -11.72 7.66 -22.00
CA PRO A 124 -10.77 6.78 -22.69
C PRO A 124 -9.36 7.39 -22.74
N GLY A 125 -8.36 6.63 -22.26
CA GLY A 125 -6.96 7.08 -22.19
C GLY A 125 -6.59 7.87 -20.93
N GLN A 126 -7.54 8.15 -20.05
CA GLN A 126 -7.28 8.75 -18.74
C GLN A 126 -7.10 7.69 -17.66
N VAL A 127 -6.19 8.00 -16.74
CA VAL A 127 -5.91 7.24 -15.53
C VAL A 127 -6.02 8.16 -14.32
N LEU A 128 -6.02 7.58 -13.12
CA LEU A 128 -6.28 8.30 -11.88
C LEU A 128 -5.12 8.12 -10.91
N ALA A 129 -4.88 9.20 -10.16
CA ALA A 129 -4.10 9.15 -8.94
C ALA A 129 -4.90 9.75 -7.77
N CYS A 130 -4.48 9.44 -6.55
CA CYS A 130 -5.15 9.85 -5.31
C CYS A 130 -4.14 10.24 -4.21
N GLY A 131 -4.63 10.73 -3.07
CA GLY A 131 -3.81 11.06 -1.89
C GLY A 131 -3.26 12.49 -1.84
N GLY A 132 -3.03 13.12 -2.99
CA GLY A 132 -2.36 14.41 -3.03
C GLY A 132 -0.85 14.27 -2.88
N SER A 133 -0.14 15.40 -2.88
CA SER A 133 1.33 15.42 -2.80
C SER A 133 1.82 16.60 -1.96
N PHE A 134 3.13 16.69 -1.76
CA PHE A 134 3.81 17.85 -1.17
C PHE A 134 3.49 19.17 -1.90
N ALA A 135 3.01 19.11 -3.14
CA ALA A 135 2.65 20.27 -3.95
C ALA A 135 1.17 20.67 -3.83
N ARG A 136 0.40 20.02 -2.95
CA ARG A 136 -1.04 20.31 -2.73
C ARG A 136 -1.28 20.92 -1.36
N SER A 137 -2.17 21.90 -1.30
CA SER A 137 -2.66 22.43 -0.02
C SER A 137 -3.44 21.35 0.71
N GLY A 138 -3.12 21.16 1.98
CA GLY A 138 -3.85 20.24 2.85
C GLY A 138 -5.32 20.58 3.01
N GLU A 139 -5.72 21.84 2.79
CA GLU A 139 -7.13 22.26 2.84
C GLU A 139 -7.96 21.72 1.68
N ASP A 140 -7.31 21.39 0.55
CA ASP A 140 -7.94 20.82 -0.65
C ASP A 140 -7.95 19.27 -0.64
N LEU A 141 -7.24 18.66 0.30
CA LEU A 141 -7.07 17.21 0.33
C LEU A 141 -8.13 16.54 1.21
N SER A 142 -8.67 15.45 0.66
CA SER A 142 -9.57 14.52 1.32
C SER A 142 -9.24 13.12 0.83
N THR A 143 -9.73 12.08 1.53
CA THR A 143 -9.58 10.70 1.06
C THR A 143 -10.26 10.46 -0.30
N THR A 144 -11.14 11.36 -0.74
CA THR A 144 -11.82 11.27 -2.05
C THR A 144 -11.17 12.15 -3.12
N THR A 145 -10.14 12.91 -2.78
CA THR A 145 -9.46 13.79 -3.74
C THR A 145 -8.69 12.96 -4.76
N THR A 146 -8.98 13.19 -6.04
CA THR A 146 -8.34 12.51 -7.17
C THR A 146 -7.75 13.50 -8.17
N ARG A 147 -6.77 13.02 -8.93
CA ARG A 147 -6.15 13.72 -10.06
C ARG A 147 -6.34 12.85 -11.31
N PHE A 148 -6.90 13.42 -12.37
CA PHE A 148 -6.97 12.79 -13.68
C PHE A 148 -5.68 13.09 -14.44
N LEU A 149 -5.09 12.05 -15.04
CA LEU A 149 -3.84 12.12 -15.79
C LEU A 149 -3.96 11.33 -17.09
N GLU A 150 -3.04 11.56 -18.02
CA GLU A 150 -2.91 10.73 -19.22
C GLU A 150 -2.09 9.46 -18.92
N ASN A 151 -2.36 8.36 -19.63
CA ASN A 151 -1.69 7.07 -19.38
C ASN A 151 -0.15 7.11 -19.47
N GLY A 152 0.41 8.02 -20.26
CA GLY A 152 1.86 8.21 -20.40
C GLY A 152 2.46 9.29 -19.49
N GLU A 153 1.64 9.93 -18.65
CA GLU A 153 2.12 10.99 -17.77
C GLU A 153 3.00 10.43 -16.66
N ALA A 154 3.99 11.22 -16.27
CA ALA A 154 4.86 10.98 -15.13
C ALA A 154 5.20 12.34 -14.52
N ALA A 155 5.25 12.44 -13.20
CA ALA A 155 5.55 13.68 -12.49
C ALA A 155 6.45 13.40 -11.28
N ASP A 156 7.13 14.45 -10.83
CA ASP A 156 8.03 14.42 -9.67
C ASP A 156 7.28 14.19 -8.35
N ASP A 157 6.01 14.55 -8.33
CA ASP A 157 5.08 14.40 -7.21
C ASP A 157 4.12 13.21 -7.37
N LEU A 158 4.44 12.24 -8.24
CA LEU A 158 3.57 11.14 -8.62
C LEU A 158 4.31 9.80 -8.60
N GLY A 159 3.91 8.95 -7.66
CA GLY A 159 4.40 7.59 -7.46
C GLY A 159 3.25 6.59 -7.39
N PHE A 160 3.45 5.52 -6.61
CA PHE A 160 2.42 4.50 -6.42
C PHE A 160 2.69 3.68 -5.16
N ARG A 161 1.63 3.03 -4.67
CA ARG A 161 1.75 1.90 -3.75
C ARG A 161 1.15 0.65 -4.37
N VAL A 162 1.40 -0.48 -3.72
CA VAL A 162 0.93 -1.78 -4.20
C VAL A 162 -0.02 -2.44 -3.22
N CYS A 163 -0.84 -3.35 -3.72
CA CYS A 163 -1.63 -4.26 -2.91
C CYS A 163 -1.71 -5.64 -3.57
N ALA A 164 -2.25 -6.62 -2.84
CA ALA A 164 -2.60 -7.93 -3.36
C ALA A 164 -3.75 -8.54 -2.56
N ASP A 165 -4.52 -9.40 -3.22
CA ASP A 165 -5.50 -10.25 -2.54
C ASP A 165 -4.72 -11.28 -1.70
N ALA A 166 -4.91 -11.25 -0.38
CA ALA A 166 -4.02 -11.91 0.57
C ALA A 166 -3.92 -13.42 0.34
N GLU A 167 -5.06 -14.08 0.11
CA GLU A 167 -5.10 -15.52 -0.16
C GLU A 167 -4.38 -15.87 -1.46
N ALA A 168 -4.71 -15.19 -2.57
CA ALA A 168 -4.10 -15.44 -3.86
C ALA A 168 -2.59 -15.19 -3.83
N TRP A 169 -2.15 -14.15 -3.12
CA TRP A 169 -0.75 -13.83 -2.95
C TRP A 169 -0.01 -14.89 -2.14
N LEU A 170 -0.57 -15.32 -1.00
CA LEU A 170 0.01 -16.39 -0.19
C LEU A 170 0.13 -17.69 -0.98
N LEU A 171 -0.91 -18.08 -1.75
CA LEU A 171 -0.88 -19.28 -2.59
C LEU A 171 0.17 -19.20 -3.69
N GLY A 172 0.25 -18.07 -4.39
CA GLY A 172 1.11 -17.91 -5.56
C GLY A 172 2.58 -17.70 -5.22
N TRP A 173 2.87 -17.02 -4.11
CA TRP A 173 4.21 -16.46 -3.85
C TRP A 173 4.86 -16.98 -2.58
N VAL A 174 4.10 -17.14 -1.50
CA VAL A 174 4.69 -17.52 -0.20
C VAL A 174 4.65 -19.02 0.05
N LEU A 175 3.53 -19.67 -0.27
CA LEU A 175 3.36 -21.09 -0.03
C LEU A 175 4.39 -21.96 -0.77
N PRO A 176 4.77 -21.67 -2.04
CA PRO A 176 5.84 -22.41 -2.71
C PRO A 176 7.19 -22.29 -1.98
N LEU A 177 7.53 -21.10 -1.47
CA LEU A 177 8.74 -20.86 -0.68
C LEU A 177 8.68 -21.59 0.66
N TRP A 178 7.51 -21.59 1.31
CA TRP A 178 7.27 -22.35 2.53
C TRP A 178 7.53 -23.84 2.31
N ILE A 179 6.92 -24.45 1.29
CA ILE A 179 7.06 -25.88 0.99
C ILE A 179 8.53 -26.26 0.70
N GLN A 180 9.28 -25.38 0.03
CA GLN A 180 10.68 -25.62 -0.32
C GLN A 180 11.65 -25.38 0.84
N SER A 181 11.33 -24.45 1.74
CA SER A 181 12.17 -24.14 2.89
C SER A 181 12.15 -25.27 3.92
N LYS A 182 13.29 -25.51 4.59
CA LYS A 182 13.37 -26.50 5.67
C LYS A 182 12.87 -25.91 6.99
N LYS A 183 12.18 -26.70 7.81
CA LYS A 183 11.78 -26.26 9.15
C LYS A 183 13.01 -25.82 9.96
N GLY A 184 12.96 -24.59 10.50
CA GLY A 184 14.07 -23.99 11.24
C GLY A 184 15.17 -23.36 10.39
N SER A 185 15.01 -23.28 9.05
CA SER A 185 15.95 -22.54 8.20
C SER A 185 15.78 -21.02 8.35
N GLU A 186 16.78 -20.29 7.87
CA GLU A 186 16.73 -18.83 7.78
C GLU A 186 15.57 -18.38 6.89
N ASP A 187 15.39 -18.98 5.70
CA ASP A 187 14.25 -18.69 4.82
C ASP A 187 12.90 -18.85 5.53
N ARG A 188 12.75 -19.94 6.30
CA ARG A 188 11.54 -20.21 7.08
C ARG A 188 11.33 -19.14 8.15
N SER A 189 12.40 -18.70 8.80
CA SER A 189 12.38 -17.66 9.82
C SER A 189 12.05 -16.29 9.23
N SER A 190 12.56 -15.98 8.04
CA SER A 190 12.27 -14.74 7.31
C SER A 190 10.80 -14.65 6.89
N ILE A 191 10.19 -15.75 6.41
CA ILE A 191 8.75 -15.81 6.14
C ILE A 191 7.93 -15.57 7.41
N ILE A 192 8.32 -16.20 8.53
CA ILE A 192 7.63 -16.00 9.81
C ILE A 192 7.77 -14.55 10.29
N ALA A 193 8.96 -13.96 10.16
CA ALA A 193 9.20 -12.57 10.54
C ALA A 193 8.38 -11.59 9.69
N SER A 194 8.14 -11.86 8.40
CA SER A 194 7.30 -11.00 7.57
C SER A 194 5.84 -11.04 8.00
N PHE A 195 5.32 -12.22 8.40
CA PHE A 195 3.98 -12.33 8.98
C PHE A 195 3.83 -11.54 10.29
N ALA A 196 4.91 -11.40 11.07
CA ALA A 196 4.92 -10.63 12.31
C ALA A 196 4.60 -9.14 12.09
N LEU A 197 4.86 -8.62 10.90
CA LEU A 197 4.61 -7.22 10.54
C LEU A 197 3.13 -6.93 10.28
N TRP A 198 2.30 -7.96 10.12
CA TRP A 198 0.88 -7.83 9.81
C TRP A 198 0.06 -7.72 11.10
N ASP A 199 -1.06 -7.01 11.04
CA ASP A 199 -2.01 -6.92 12.15
C ASP A 199 -2.44 -8.32 12.61
N SER A 200 -2.28 -8.59 13.90
CA SER A 200 -2.50 -9.93 14.46
C SER A 200 -3.96 -10.37 14.35
N THR A 201 -4.92 -9.46 14.43
CA THR A 201 -6.35 -9.76 14.32
C THR A 201 -6.68 -10.18 12.89
N LEU A 202 -6.28 -9.36 11.91
CA LEU A 202 -6.51 -9.66 10.49
C LEU A 202 -5.79 -10.93 10.05
N ARG A 203 -4.55 -11.14 10.50
CA ARG A 203 -3.77 -12.34 10.19
C ARG A 203 -4.41 -13.61 10.75
N ASN A 204 -4.97 -13.54 11.96
CA ASN A 204 -5.72 -14.66 12.55
C ASN A 204 -7.03 -14.96 11.80
N GLU A 205 -7.74 -13.91 11.36
CA GLU A 205 -8.93 -14.06 10.52
C GLU A 205 -8.57 -14.68 9.17
N LEU A 206 -7.46 -14.25 8.55
CA LEU A 206 -6.97 -14.83 7.31
C LEU A 206 -6.67 -16.31 7.49
N ALA A 207 -5.87 -16.66 8.51
CA ALA A 207 -5.55 -18.05 8.80
C ALA A 207 -6.81 -18.90 9.05
N LYS A 208 -7.86 -18.33 9.64
CA LYS A 208 -9.15 -19.02 9.81
C LYS A 208 -9.85 -19.25 8.46
N ASN A 209 -9.89 -18.25 7.58
CA ASN A 209 -10.51 -18.37 6.26
C ASN A 209 -9.77 -19.40 5.39
N LEU A 210 -8.44 -19.43 5.47
CA LEU A 210 -7.60 -20.37 4.70
C LEU A 210 -7.69 -21.82 5.19
N LYS A 211 -8.22 -22.09 6.40
CA LYS A 211 -8.43 -23.47 6.91
C LYS A 211 -9.43 -24.26 6.08
N GLU A 212 -10.28 -23.60 5.31
CA GLU A 212 -11.21 -24.25 4.39
C GLU A 212 -10.51 -24.72 3.10
N GLY A 213 -9.27 -24.26 2.85
CA GLY A 213 -8.43 -24.64 1.71
C GLY A 213 -7.34 -25.68 2.04
N ASP A 214 -6.46 -25.93 1.06
CA ASP A 214 -5.38 -26.93 1.13
C ASP A 214 -4.03 -26.30 1.54
N PHE A 215 -3.98 -25.71 2.73
CA PHE A 215 -2.75 -25.16 3.30
C PHE A 215 -2.13 -26.10 4.35
N PRO A 216 -0.79 -26.23 4.40
CA PRO A 216 -0.12 -26.99 5.45
C PRO A 216 -0.51 -26.48 6.85
N PRO A 217 -0.85 -27.37 7.81
CA PRO A 217 -1.20 -26.92 9.16
C PRO A 217 -0.11 -26.08 9.83
N ASP A 218 1.16 -26.42 9.62
CA ASP A 218 2.29 -25.66 10.17
C ASP A 218 2.44 -24.26 9.55
N PHE A 219 2.00 -24.08 8.30
CA PHE A 219 1.92 -22.77 7.65
C PHE A 219 0.83 -21.90 8.28
N LEU A 220 -0.37 -22.46 8.47
CA LEU A 220 -1.48 -21.75 9.09
C LEU A 220 -1.19 -21.42 10.56
N ASP A 221 -0.48 -22.30 11.27
CA ASP A 221 0.01 -22.05 12.61
C ASP A 221 1.03 -20.91 12.61
N ALA A 222 1.99 -20.89 11.69
CA ALA A 222 2.94 -19.79 11.59
C ALA A 222 2.29 -18.45 11.21
N LEU A 223 1.25 -18.51 10.35
CA LEU A 223 0.47 -17.34 10.01
C LEU A 223 -0.32 -16.85 11.22
N SER A 224 -0.97 -17.69 12.02
CA SER A 224 -1.77 -17.22 13.16
C SER A 224 -0.96 -16.95 14.43
N TYR A 225 0.00 -17.81 14.77
CA TYR A 225 0.73 -17.81 16.03
C TYR A 225 2.09 -17.13 15.93
N LEU A 226 2.09 -15.83 16.23
CA LEU A 226 3.25 -15.15 16.76
C LEU A 226 2.80 -14.50 18.07
N LYS A 227 3.34 -14.98 19.19
CA LYS A 227 3.10 -14.33 20.49
C LYS A 227 3.71 -12.93 20.41
N GLU A 228 2.91 -11.94 20.82
CA GLU A 228 3.34 -10.55 21.05
C GLU A 228 4.57 -10.47 21.96
#